data_AF-A0AAJ4NFX5-F1
#
_entry.id   AF-A0AAJ4NFX5-F1
#
_cell.length_a   1.000
_cell.length_b   1.000
_cell.length_c   1.000
_cell.angle_alpha   90.00
_cell.angle_beta   90.00
_cell.angle_gamma   90.00
#
_symmetry.space_group_name_H-M   'P 1'
#
loop_
_entity.id
_entity.type
_entity.pdbx_description
1 polymer ?
#
loop_
_entity_poly.entity_id
_entity_poly.type
_entity_poly.pdbx_seq_one_letter_code
_entity_poly.pdbx_strand_id
1 'polypeptide(L)'
;MSIKNQWFWYIGVGLLFTANGVSANNWWTERVNRHSCERTNQPAYRVDMRLGKIVVDPNLPVGSVIKTQDYTMNTNQTYLWCRGKVNIEVEVVMPDLRDIGGKVYQTNVEGIGLKFHRSSGRQHSMTYPSTFPIDVGYYSTPMLLNDSTFTLSIIKTAKYTGTGTLASGIYTTYGYKPNNSPILVSYLDANAITIVSPSCQVTSGENQNVMLDPIKRVQLTARDQPAGEKDFTIKLKCSGGTSFTGKTNIDVTFSGIKATGTQVNGVLANQSTYSPAKGIGVQVIQRKDKSPINFGRPYHVASLNNNDTKDIDIELTARYFQYEDRTTPGEVYAQMRFDITYD
;
A
#
# COMPACT_ATOMS: atom_id res chain seq x y z
N MET A 1 2.45 -37.22 -39.07
CA MET A 1 1.18 -36.57 -39.48
C MET A 1 1.27 -35.12 -39.08
N SER A 2 1.40 -34.24 -40.08
CA SER A 2 1.65 -32.80 -39.93
C SER A 2 0.31 -32.06 -39.81
N ILE A 3 0.08 -31.32 -38.72
CA ILE A 3 -1.08 -30.43 -38.59
C ILE A 3 -0.62 -29.01 -38.93
N LYS A 4 -0.92 -28.58 -40.16
CA LYS A 4 -0.89 -27.18 -40.60
C LYS A 4 -2.27 -26.60 -40.31
N ASN A 5 -2.36 -25.60 -39.44
CA ASN A 5 -3.56 -24.75 -39.38
C ASN A 5 -3.31 -23.46 -40.15
N GLN A 6 -4.16 -23.27 -41.17
CA GLN A 6 -4.15 -22.18 -42.13
C GLN A 6 -4.79 -20.92 -41.56
N TRP A 7 -4.28 -19.76 -42.01
CA TRP A 7 -4.79 -18.43 -41.69
C TRP A 7 -5.81 -18.02 -42.76
N PHE A 8 -7.02 -17.65 -42.35
CA PHE A 8 -8.03 -17.05 -43.24
C PHE A 8 -7.87 -15.53 -43.26
N TRP A 9 -7.60 -14.99 -44.45
CA TRP A 9 -7.70 -13.57 -44.77
C TRP A 9 -9.11 -13.28 -45.27
N TYR A 10 -9.83 -12.37 -44.62
CA TYR A 10 -11.07 -11.80 -45.17
C TYR A 10 -10.71 -10.56 -45.99
N ILE A 11 -10.83 -10.68 -47.32
CA ILE A 11 -10.83 -9.56 -48.26
C ILE A 11 -12.27 -9.08 -48.38
N GLY A 12 -12.59 -7.99 -47.69
CA GLY A 12 -13.88 -7.30 -47.77
C GLY A 12 -13.86 -6.24 -48.87
N VAL A 13 -14.67 -6.49 -49.89
CA VAL A 13 -14.88 -5.63 -51.07
C VAL A 13 -15.51 -4.30 -50.67
N GLY A 14 -14.91 -3.20 -51.15
CA GLY A 14 -15.43 -1.84 -50.98
C GLY A 14 -16.66 -1.57 -51.83
N LEU A 15 -17.67 -0.95 -51.23
CA LEU A 15 -18.78 -0.30 -51.91
C LEU A 15 -18.59 1.22 -51.78
N LEU A 16 -18.13 1.83 -52.87
CA LEU A 16 -18.20 3.26 -53.12
C LEU A 16 -19.67 3.64 -53.39
N PHE A 17 -20.31 4.32 -52.44
CA PHE A 17 -21.50 5.09 -52.75
C PHE A 17 -21.08 6.48 -53.24
N THR A 18 -21.13 6.70 -54.54
CA THR A 18 -21.18 8.06 -55.10
C THR A 18 -22.62 8.55 -54.96
N ALA A 19 -22.92 9.24 -53.87
CA ALA A 19 -24.14 10.03 -53.77
C ALA A 19 -23.91 11.37 -54.50
N ASN A 20 -24.31 11.44 -55.77
CA ASN A 20 -24.57 12.71 -56.45
C ASN A 20 -25.86 13.30 -55.85
N GLY A 21 -25.72 14.04 -54.76
CA GLY A 21 -26.77 14.87 -54.18
C GLY A 21 -26.71 16.28 -54.76
N VAL A 22 -27.66 16.58 -55.63
CA VAL A 22 -27.87 17.89 -56.26
C VAL A 22 -27.93 19.00 -55.20
N SER A 23 -27.12 20.06 -55.39
CA SER A 23 -27.23 21.29 -54.61
C SER A 23 -28.54 22.00 -54.97
N ALA A 24 -29.55 21.88 -54.12
CA ALA A 24 -30.65 22.83 -54.10
C ALA A 24 -30.21 24.04 -53.25
N ASN A 25 -29.94 25.16 -53.92
CA ASN A 25 -29.81 26.47 -53.28
C ASN A 25 -31.14 26.86 -52.66
N ASN A 26 -31.32 26.60 -51.36
CA ASN A 26 -32.35 27.21 -50.55
C ASN A 26 -31.69 28.04 -49.45
N TRP A 27 -31.81 29.35 -49.59
CA TRP A 27 -31.38 30.37 -48.63
C TRP A 27 -32.33 30.44 -47.43
N TRP A 28 -32.37 29.37 -46.64
CA TRP A 28 -32.93 29.39 -45.30
C TRP A 28 -31.87 28.85 -44.35
N THR A 29 -31.25 29.75 -43.58
CA THR A 29 -30.31 29.40 -42.52
C THR A 29 -31.05 28.63 -41.41
N GLU A 30 -31.11 27.30 -41.52
CA GLU A 30 -31.37 26.46 -40.37
C GLU A 30 -30.19 26.62 -39.40
N ARG A 31 -30.44 27.33 -38.29
CA ARG A 31 -29.54 27.35 -37.15
C ARG A 31 -29.50 25.95 -36.54
N VAL A 32 -28.66 25.07 -37.08
CA VAL A 32 -28.29 23.83 -36.42
C VAL A 32 -27.62 24.22 -35.11
N ASN A 33 -28.27 23.95 -33.97
CA ASN A 33 -27.67 24.10 -32.65
C ASN A 33 -26.49 23.12 -32.55
N ARG A 34 -25.30 23.56 -32.97
CA ARG A 34 -24.11 22.72 -32.98
C ARG A 34 -23.57 22.62 -31.55
N HIS A 35 -23.81 21.49 -30.91
CA HIS A 35 -23.30 21.14 -29.59
C HIS A 35 -21.84 20.68 -29.69
N SER A 36 -20.89 21.60 -29.50
CA SER A 36 -19.48 21.30 -29.72
C SER A 36 -18.56 22.24 -28.94
N CYS A 37 -17.36 21.75 -28.64
CA CYS A 37 -16.23 22.58 -28.23
C CYS A 37 -15.12 22.51 -29.26
N GLU A 38 -14.52 23.66 -29.54
CA GLU A 38 -13.33 23.80 -30.37
C GLU A 38 -12.13 24.12 -29.49
N ARG A 39 -11.04 23.38 -29.67
CA ARG A 39 -9.82 23.58 -28.90
C ARG A 39 -9.01 24.74 -29.46
N THR A 40 -8.44 25.56 -28.58
CA THR A 40 -7.46 26.58 -28.97
C THR A 40 -6.08 25.96 -29.15
N ASN A 41 -5.12 26.76 -29.65
CA ASN A 41 -3.73 26.34 -29.78
C ASN A 41 -2.98 26.33 -28.42
N GLN A 42 -3.68 26.52 -27.30
CA GLN A 42 -3.06 26.49 -25.98
C GLN A 42 -2.65 25.06 -25.61
N PRO A 43 -1.42 24.87 -25.10
CA PRO A 43 -1.02 23.57 -24.57
C PRO A 43 -1.90 23.20 -23.37
N ALA A 44 -2.02 21.91 -23.08
CA ALA A 44 -2.73 21.48 -21.87
C ALA A 44 -2.07 22.09 -20.63
N TYR A 45 -2.86 22.63 -19.71
CA TYR A 45 -2.34 23.05 -18.42
C TYR A 45 -1.86 21.80 -17.66
N ARG A 46 -0.61 21.81 -17.22
CA ARG A 46 -0.01 20.70 -16.48
C ARG A 46 -0.01 21.02 -14.99
N VAL A 47 -0.63 20.14 -14.20
CA VAL A 47 -0.51 20.15 -12.74
C VAL A 47 0.61 19.20 -12.37
N ASP A 48 1.73 19.77 -11.94
CA ASP A 48 2.86 19.02 -11.39
C ASP A 48 2.56 18.61 -9.96
N MET A 49 2.11 17.37 -9.79
CA MET A 49 1.86 16.82 -8.47
C MET A 49 3.20 16.50 -7.83
N ARG A 50 3.56 17.20 -6.76
CA ARG A 50 4.83 16.99 -6.07
C ARG A 50 4.63 17.22 -4.58
N LEU A 51 4.89 16.18 -3.80
CA LEU A 51 4.75 16.19 -2.34
C LEU A 51 6.03 15.75 -1.64
N GLY A 52 6.99 15.20 -2.38
CA GLY A 52 8.21 14.64 -1.83
C GLY A 52 7.91 13.39 -1.01
N LYS A 53 8.52 13.31 0.17
CA LYS A 53 8.38 12.16 1.05
C LYS A 53 7.09 12.26 1.88
N ILE A 54 6.26 11.23 1.80
CA ILE A 54 4.99 11.10 2.51
C ILE A 54 5.07 9.83 3.32
N VAL A 55 4.51 9.91 4.52
CA VAL A 55 4.72 8.86 5.50
C VAL A 55 3.42 8.42 6.11
N VAL A 56 3.28 7.12 6.23
CA VAL A 56 2.03 6.47 6.60
C VAL A 56 2.07 6.11 8.06
N ASP A 57 1.12 6.64 8.80
CA ASP A 57 0.86 6.23 10.18
C ASP A 57 0.32 4.77 10.18
N PRO A 58 0.99 3.84 10.90
CA PRO A 58 0.57 2.44 10.96
C PRO A 58 -0.80 2.26 11.66
N ASN A 59 -1.17 3.14 12.59
CA ASN A 59 -2.44 3.11 13.30
C ASN A 59 -3.59 3.76 12.53
N LEU A 60 -3.28 4.50 11.46
CA LEU A 60 -4.30 5.11 10.62
C LEU A 60 -5.28 4.03 10.11
N PRO A 61 -6.60 4.16 10.29
CA PRO A 61 -7.55 3.18 9.81
C PRO A 61 -7.51 3.00 8.29
N VAL A 62 -7.87 1.81 7.82
CA VAL A 62 -8.07 1.57 6.39
C VAL A 62 -9.24 2.41 5.89
N GLY A 63 -9.04 3.10 4.77
CA GLY A 63 -9.98 4.05 4.16
C GLY A 63 -9.73 5.51 4.55
N SER A 64 -8.88 5.78 5.54
CA SER A 64 -8.55 7.14 5.95
C SER A 64 -7.58 7.82 4.98
N VAL A 65 -7.65 9.15 4.94
CA VAL A 65 -6.76 9.99 4.14
C VAL A 65 -5.43 10.16 4.89
N ILE A 66 -4.33 9.76 4.24
CA ILE A 66 -2.96 9.96 4.72
C ILE A 66 -2.54 11.42 4.53
N LYS A 67 -2.78 11.96 3.33
CA LYS A 67 -2.42 13.33 2.98
C LYS A 67 -3.33 13.87 1.89
N THR A 68 -3.67 15.14 2.00
CA THR A 68 -4.32 15.91 0.93
C THR A 68 -3.41 17.06 0.51
N GLN A 69 -3.34 17.33 -0.79
CA GLN A 69 -2.62 18.44 -1.37
C GLN A 69 -3.45 19.13 -2.44
N ASP A 70 -3.51 20.45 -2.33
CA ASP A 70 -4.19 21.31 -3.29
C ASP A 70 -3.17 21.99 -4.22
N TYR A 71 -3.53 22.10 -5.49
CA TYR A 71 -2.79 22.74 -6.54
C TYR A 71 -3.70 23.76 -7.23
N THR A 72 -3.52 25.03 -6.91
CA THR A 72 -4.29 26.13 -7.50
C THR A 72 -3.81 26.42 -8.92
N MET A 73 -4.76 26.57 -9.83
CA MET A 73 -4.52 26.86 -11.25
C MET A 73 -4.53 28.36 -11.48
N ASN A 74 -3.39 28.93 -11.86
CA ASN A 74 -3.22 30.35 -12.08
C ASN A 74 -3.06 30.62 -13.58
N THR A 75 -4.17 30.56 -14.32
CA THR A 75 -4.17 30.76 -15.78
C THR A 75 -5.41 31.50 -16.24
N ASN A 76 -5.23 32.53 -17.07
CA ASN A 76 -6.32 33.28 -17.71
C ASN A 76 -6.46 32.94 -19.20
N GLN A 77 -5.92 31.79 -19.62
CA GLN A 77 -5.97 31.34 -21.00
C GLN A 77 -7.34 30.73 -21.32
N THR A 78 -7.78 30.92 -22.57
CA THR A 78 -8.94 30.22 -23.12
C THR A 78 -8.49 28.92 -23.76
N TYR A 79 -9.00 27.79 -23.26
CA TYR A 79 -8.61 26.47 -23.74
C TYR A 79 -9.62 25.86 -24.72
N LEU A 80 -10.91 26.16 -24.54
CA LEU A 80 -11.99 25.73 -25.44
C LEU A 80 -12.93 26.89 -25.76
N TRP A 81 -13.54 26.83 -26.93
CA TRP A 81 -14.71 27.60 -27.31
C TRP A 81 -15.89 26.65 -27.47
N CYS A 82 -16.86 26.73 -26.57
CA CYS A 82 -17.98 25.79 -26.54
C CYS A 82 -19.31 26.44 -26.94
N ARG A 83 -20.20 25.65 -27.54
CA ARG A 83 -21.56 26.05 -27.91
C ARG A 83 -22.56 24.97 -27.50
N GLY A 84 -23.69 25.41 -26.96
CA GLY A 84 -24.82 24.60 -26.50
C GLY A 84 -24.47 23.67 -25.34
N LYS A 85 -25.16 22.54 -25.27
CA LYS A 85 -24.98 21.50 -24.26
C LYS A 85 -23.84 20.56 -24.65
N VAL A 86 -22.80 20.51 -23.83
CA VAL A 86 -21.63 19.65 -24.05
C VAL A 86 -21.26 18.94 -22.75
N ASN A 87 -20.63 17.78 -22.89
CA ASN A 87 -20.11 17.02 -21.76
C ASN A 87 -18.62 17.30 -21.60
N ILE A 88 -18.24 17.69 -20.40
CA ILE A 88 -16.83 17.75 -20.01
C ILE A 88 -16.51 16.46 -19.28
N GLU A 89 -15.49 15.77 -19.76
CA GLU A 89 -15.08 14.47 -19.27
C GLU A 89 -13.79 14.62 -18.47
N VAL A 90 -13.71 13.85 -17.39
CA VAL A 90 -12.56 13.79 -16.51
C VAL A 90 -12.21 12.34 -16.27
N GLU A 91 -10.97 11.97 -16.57
CA GLU A 91 -10.55 10.57 -16.64
C GLU A 91 -9.28 10.32 -15.85
N VAL A 92 -9.13 9.10 -15.35
CA VAL A 92 -7.90 8.59 -14.75
C VAL A 92 -7.26 7.68 -15.79
N VAL A 93 -6.07 8.04 -16.27
CA VAL A 93 -5.46 7.44 -17.47
C VAL A 93 -4.13 6.72 -17.19
N MET A 94 -3.62 6.79 -15.96
CA MET A 94 -2.37 6.09 -15.60
C MET A 94 -2.59 4.57 -15.67
N PRO A 95 -1.84 3.82 -16.50
CA PRO A 95 -2.04 2.39 -16.67
C PRO A 95 -1.85 1.56 -15.39
N ASP A 96 -0.94 1.99 -14.51
CA ASP A 96 -0.60 1.28 -13.27
C ASP A 96 -1.61 1.51 -12.14
N LEU A 97 -2.66 2.29 -12.38
CA LEU A 97 -3.72 2.51 -11.40
C LEU A 97 -4.87 1.51 -11.56
N ARG A 98 -5.22 0.86 -10.45
CA ARG A 98 -6.36 -0.06 -10.40
C ARG A 98 -7.49 0.52 -9.55
N ASP A 99 -8.69 0.64 -10.12
CA ASP A 99 -9.88 1.06 -9.37
C ASP A 99 -10.22 0.03 -8.30
N ILE A 100 -10.39 0.48 -7.06
CA ILE A 100 -10.79 -0.35 -5.91
C ILE A 100 -12.14 0.09 -5.31
N GLY A 101 -12.88 0.95 -6.01
CA GLY A 101 -14.16 1.48 -5.60
C GLY A 101 -14.06 2.84 -4.91
N GLY A 102 -15.20 3.55 -4.84
CA GLY A 102 -15.27 4.87 -4.19
C GLY A 102 -14.45 5.97 -4.89
N LYS A 103 -14.07 5.76 -6.16
CA LYS A 103 -13.14 6.60 -6.93
C LYS A 103 -11.75 6.68 -6.28
N VAL A 104 -11.32 5.58 -5.66
CA VAL A 104 -9.98 5.40 -5.12
C VAL A 104 -9.23 4.42 -6.02
N TYR A 105 -8.02 4.78 -6.39
CA TYR A 105 -7.18 4.02 -7.32
C TYR A 105 -5.94 3.52 -6.60
N GLN A 106 -5.82 2.20 -6.50
CA GLN A 106 -4.62 1.54 -5.96
C GLN A 106 -3.41 1.85 -6.83
N THR A 107 -2.31 2.22 -6.17
CA THR A 107 -1.02 2.53 -6.82
C THR A 107 -0.10 1.31 -6.89
N ASN A 108 1.08 1.51 -7.51
CA ASN A 108 2.19 0.57 -7.49
C ASN A 108 2.81 0.36 -6.09
N VAL A 109 2.46 1.18 -5.09
CA VAL A 109 2.82 0.95 -3.68
C VAL A 109 1.66 0.26 -2.98
N GLU A 110 1.90 -0.92 -2.44
CA GLU A 110 0.88 -1.73 -1.76
C GLU A 110 0.21 -0.98 -0.61
N GLY A 111 -1.11 -1.07 -0.51
CA GLY A 111 -1.88 -0.42 0.56
C GLY A 111 -1.99 1.11 0.43
N ILE A 112 -1.55 1.69 -0.69
CA ILE A 112 -1.69 3.11 -1.01
C ILE A 112 -2.61 3.32 -2.21
N GLY A 113 -3.65 4.13 -2.01
CA GLY A 113 -4.57 4.58 -3.05
C GLY A 113 -4.51 6.08 -3.27
N LEU A 114 -4.93 6.53 -4.46
CA LEU A 114 -5.07 7.93 -4.81
C LEU A 114 -6.52 8.25 -5.16
N LYS A 115 -6.93 9.47 -4.84
CA LYS A 115 -8.20 10.06 -5.24
C LYS A 115 -7.96 11.47 -5.75
N PHE A 116 -8.55 11.78 -6.89
CA PHE A 116 -8.37 13.07 -7.56
C PHE A 116 -9.68 13.83 -7.56
N HIS A 117 -9.59 15.11 -7.26
CA HIS A 117 -10.72 16.00 -7.24
C HIS A 117 -10.34 17.33 -7.89
N ARG A 118 -11.31 17.99 -8.51
CA ARG A 118 -11.15 19.37 -8.96
C ARG A 118 -12.37 20.18 -8.57
N SER A 119 -12.13 21.37 -8.05
CA SER A 119 -13.15 22.36 -7.74
C SER A 119 -12.84 23.68 -8.44
N SER A 120 -13.89 24.39 -8.86
CA SER A 120 -13.84 25.76 -9.38
C SER A 120 -15.09 26.48 -8.89
N GLY A 121 -14.90 27.39 -7.94
CA GLY A 121 -15.99 28.07 -7.23
C GLY A 121 -17.02 27.10 -6.63
N ARG A 122 -18.28 27.56 -6.53
CA ARG A 122 -19.40 26.77 -5.96
C ARG A 122 -20.10 25.86 -6.97
N GLN A 123 -19.82 26.01 -8.27
CA GLN A 123 -20.65 25.45 -9.33
C GLN A 123 -20.01 24.25 -10.02
N HIS A 124 -18.68 24.08 -9.98
CA HIS A 124 -17.98 23.05 -10.74
C HIS A 124 -17.03 22.28 -9.82
N SER A 125 -17.54 21.23 -9.18
CA SER A 125 -16.78 20.35 -8.29
C SER A 125 -16.99 18.90 -8.70
N MET A 126 -15.89 18.17 -8.95
CA MET A 126 -15.93 16.84 -9.52
C MET A 126 -14.78 15.96 -9.04
N THR A 127 -15.12 14.72 -8.70
CA THR A 127 -14.15 13.66 -8.35
C THR A 127 -13.94 12.78 -9.57
N TYR A 128 -12.69 12.51 -9.90
CA TYR A 128 -12.32 11.75 -11.10
C TYR A 128 -12.53 10.24 -10.89
N PRO A 129 -12.95 9.49 -11.92
CA PRO A 129 -13.46 9.95 -13.21
C PRO A 129 -14.91 10.41 -13.10
N SER A 130 -15.36 11.27 -14.02
CA SER A 130 -16.74 11.75 -14.09
C SER A 130 -17.02 12.41 -15.43
N THR A 131 -18.29 12.56 -15.76
CA THR A 131 -18.77 13.43 -16.83
C THR A 131 -19.60 14.54 -16.21
N PHE A 132 -19.38 15.78 -16.64
CA PHE A 132 -20.12 16.94 -16.17
C PHE A 132 -20.77 17.65 -17.36
N PRO A 133 -22.10 17.63 -17.47
CA PRO A 133 -22.81 18.36 -18.51
C PRO A 133 -22.78 19.86 -18.23
N ILE A 134 -22.43 20.65 -19.22
CA ILE A 134 -22.53 22.11 -19.17
C ILE A 134 -23.44 22.61 -20.31
N ASP A 135 -24.20 23.66 -20.04
CA ASP A 135 -24.98 24.38 -21.06
C ASP A 135 -24.46 25.80 -21.13
N VAL A 136 -23.74 26.11 -22.20
CA VAL A 136 -23.17 27.45 -22.43
C VAL A 136 -24.02 28.28 -23.40
N GLY A 137 -25.24 27.83 -23.70
CA GLY A 137 -26.17 28.52 -24.59
C GLY A 137 -25.74 28.53 -26.05
N TYR A 138 -26.46 29.30 -26.88
CA TYR A 138 -26.25 29.31 -28.33
C TYR A 138 -24.90 29.93 -28.76
N TYR A 139 -24.40 30.88 -27.99
CA TYR A 139 -23.19 31.63 -28.33
C TYR A 139 -21.92 30.89 -27.94
N SER A 140 -20.84 31.15 -28.70
CA SER A 140 -19.52 30.61 -28.41
C SER A 140 -19.00 31.19 -27.11
N THR A 141 -18.92 30.37 -26.07
CA THR A 141 -18.45 30.79 -24.74
C THR A 141 -17.04 30.24 -24.50
N PRO A 142 -16.09 31.08 -24.05
CA PRO A 142 -14.75 30.64 -23.74
C PRO A 142 -14.77 29.82 -22.44
N MET A 143 -14.06 28.69 -22.42
CA MET A 143 -13.79 27.93 -21.20
C MET A 143 -12.36 28.17 -20.74
N LEU A 144 -12.26 28.61 -19.49
CA LEU A 144 -11.01 28.87 -18.79
C LEU A 144 -10.82 27.86 -17.64
N LEU A 145 -9.59 27.80 -17.14
CA LEU A 145 -9.23 26.97 -15.98
C LEU A 145 -8.84 27.83 -14.76
N ASN A 146 -9.10 29.15 -14.80
CA ASN A 146 -8.82 30.05 -13.69
C ASN A 146 -9.60 29.65 -12.43
N ASP A 147 -9.11 30.09 -11.28
CA ASP A 147 -9.75 29.96 -9.97
C ASP A 147 -10.19 28.51 -9.66
N SER A 148 -9.43 27.56 -10.20
CA SER A 148 -9.65 26.13 -10.05
C SER A 148 -8.58 25.54 -9.16
N THR A 149 -8.97 24.60 -8.31
CA THR A 149 -8.06 23.84 -7.45
C THR A 149 -8.14 22.37 -7.84
N PHE A 150 -6.99 21.78 -8.15
CA PHE A 150 -6.84 20.34 -8.26
C PHE A 150 -6.38 19.78 -6.92
N THR A 151 -7.08 18.79 -6.39
CA THR A 151 -6.82 18.19 -5.09
C THR A 151 -6.43 16.73 -5.28
N LEU A 152 -5.25 16.38 -4.76
CA LEU A 152 -4.78 15.01 -4.64
C LEU A 152 -4.97 14.54 -3.20
N SER A 153 -5.70 13.44 -3.01
CA SER A 153 -5.80 12.75 -1.73
C SER A 153 -5.13 11.38 -1.82
N ILE A 154 -4.23 11.12 -0.89
CA ILE A 154 -3.56 9.83 -0.69
C ILE A 154 -4.26 9.11 0.44
N ILE A 155 -4.67 7.88 0.19
CA ILE A 155 -5.59 7.11 1.04
C ILE A 155 -4.91 5.80 1.43
N LYS A 156 -5.06 5.39 2.69
CA LYS A 156 -4.62 4.09 3.16
C LYS A 156 -5.64 3.03 2.76
N THR A 157 -5.23 2.03 1.99
CA THR A 157 -6.14 1.02 1.41
C THR A 157 -5.97 -0.38 1.99
N ALA A 158 -4.92 -0.61 2.78
CA ALA A 158 -4.67 -1.87 3.48
C ALA A 158 -4.12 -1.65 4.89
N LYS A 159 -4.24 -2.69 5.74
CA LYS A 159 -3.75 -2.67 7.12
C LYS A 159 -2.24 -2.42 7.18
N TYR A 160 -1.50 -3.09 6.30
CA TYR A 160 -0.08 -2.89 6.08
C TYR A 160 0.14 -2.18 4.76
N THR A 161 1.15 -1.32 4.70
CA THR A 161 1.45 -0.52 3.50
C THR A 161 2.90 -0.68 3.12
N GLY A 162 3.17 -0.71 1.81
CA GLY A 162 4.51 -0.79 1.26
C GLY A 162 5.26 0.54 1.33
N THR A 163 6.57 0.48 1.10
CA THR A 163 7.44 1.64 0.90
C THR A 163 7.85 1.68 -0.57
N GLY A 164 7.84 2.86 -1.19
CA GLY A 164 8.23 3.00 -2.58
C GLY A 164 7.86 4.35 -3.18
N THR A 165 8.38 4.62 -4.38
CA THR A 165 8.04 5.81 -5.17
C THR A 165 6.81 5.53 -6.03
N LEU A 166 5.92 6.52 -6.13
CA LEU A 166 4.81 6.42 -7.07
C LEU A 166 5.34 6.50 -8.51
N ALA A 167 4.72 5.73 -9.40
CA ALA A 167 5.09 5.70 -10.81
C ALA A 167 5.02 7.09 -11.44
N SER A 168 6.00 7.44 -12.29
CA SER A 168 5.99 8.71 -13.01
C SER A 168 5.09 8.64 -14.25
N GLY A 169 4.38 9.72 -14.58
CA GLY A 169 3.56 9.78 -15.78
C GLY A 169 2.35 10.70 -15.65
N ILE A 170 1.45 10.61 -16.64
CA ILE A 170 0.17 11.33 -16.64
C ILE A 170 -0.86 10.51 -15.87
N TYR A 171 -1.49 11.14 -14.88
CA TYR A 171 -2.45 10.49 -13.99
C TYR A 171 -3.89 10.73 -14.39
N THR A 172 -4.23 11.98 -14.74
CA THR A 172 -5.58 12.34 -15.12
C THR A 172 -5.59 13.26 -16.33
N THR A 173 -6.69 13.22 -17.07
CA THR A 173 -6.98 14.13 -18.17
C THR A 173 -8.35 14.80 -17.96
N TYR A 174 -8.50 16.00 -18.49
CA TYR A 174 -9.72 16.81 -18.34
C TYR A 174 -9.97 17.61 -19.62
N GLY A 175 -11.24 17.63 -20.09
CA GLY A 175 -11.66 18.45 -21.23
C GLY A 175 -12.87 17.89 -21.98
N TYR A 176 -13.15 18.46 -23.16
CA TYR A 176 -14.12 17.92 -24.10
C TYR A 176 -13.44 16.84 -24.95
N LYS A 177 -13.84 15.56 -24.79
CA LYS A 177 -13.18 14.40 -25.41
C LYS A 177 -11.67 14.35 -25.11
N PRO A 178 -11.27 14.28 -23.83
CA PRO A 178 -9.92 14.57 -23.37
C PRO A 178 -8.88 13.54 -23.80
N ASN A 179 -9.27 12.31 -24.15
CA ASN A 179 -8.32 11.25 -24.52
C ASN A 179 -7.43 11.58 -25.72
N ASN A 180 -7.89 12.43 -26.62
CA ASN A 180 -7.10 12.85 -27.80
C ASN A 180 -6.61 14.31 -27.68
N SER A 181 -7.20 15.10 -26.78
CA SER A 181 -6.91 16.53 -26.69
C SER A 181 -7.29 17.12 -25.33
N PRO A 182 -6.57 16.76 -24.24
CA PRO A 182 -6.91 17.21 -22.90
C PRO A 182 -6.48 18.66 -22.70
N ILE A 183 -7.31 19.49 -22.07
CA ILE A 183 -6.95 20.88 -21.77
C ILE A 183 -6.26 21.01 -20.41
N LEU A 184 -6.37 19.98 -19.58
CA LEU A 184 -5.68 19.85 -18.30
C LEU A 184 -5.20 18.40 -18.14
N VAL A 185 -3.97 18.26 -17.66
CA VAL A 185 -3.38 16.98 -17.26
C VAL A 185 -2.76 17.10 -15.87
N SER A 186 -2.87 16.05 -15.06
CA SER A 186 -2.06 15.90 -13.86
C SER A 186 -0.86 14.99 -14.13
N TYR A 187 0.31 15.36 -13.63
CA TYR A 187 1.56 14.67 -13.93
C TYR A 187 2.39 14.47 -12.67
N LEU A 188 3.07 13.33 -12.60
CA LEU A 188 4.07 13.01 -11.57
C LEU A 188 5.43 12.80 -12.22
N ASP A 189 6.41 13.62 -11.83
CA ASP A 189 7.82 13.36 -12.17
C ASP A 189 8.36 12.15 -11.40
N ALA A 190 9.48 11.59 -11.87
CA ALA A 190 10.20 10.56 -11.13
C ALA A 190 10.55 11.05 -9.71
N ASN A 191 10.25 10.23 -8.71
CA ASN A 191 10.47 10.52 -7.29
C ASN A 191 9.70 11.75 -6.75
N ALA A 192 8.71 12.27 -7.48
CA ALA A 192 7.91 13.41 -7.01
C ALA A 192 7.11 13.09 -5.74
N ILE A 193 6.76 11.81 -5.54
CA ILE A 193 6.10 11.30 -4.33
C ILE A 193 6.75 9.96 -3.92
N THR A 194 7.26 9.91 -2.70
CA THR A 194 7.82 8.70 -2.08
C THR A 194 7.02 8.35 -0.84
N ILE A 195 6.44 7.16 -0.80
CA ILE A 195 5.76 6.62 0.38
C ILE A 195 6.76 5.89 1.24
N VAL A 196 6.75 6.16 2.54
CA VAL A 196 7.49 5.40 3.54
C VAL A 196 6.54 4.90 4.61
N SER A 197 6.70 3.64 5.00
CA SER A 197 5.92 3.00 6.04
C SER A 197 6.84 2.26 7.01
N PRO A 198 6.55 2.23 8.32
CA PRO A 198 7.32 1.43 9.26
C PRO A 198 7.36 -0.04 8.84
N SER A 199 8.54 -0.67 8.89
CA SER A 199 8.71 -2.07 8.52
C SER A 199 9.96 -2.65 9.16
N CYS A 200 9.88 -3.90 9.61
CA CYS A 200 11.00 -4.73 10.02
C CYS A 200 11.09 -5.94 9.10
N GLN A 201 12.27 -6.16 8.54
CA GLN A 201 12.63 -7.38 7.85
C GLN A 201 13.35 -8.31 8.83
N VAL A 202 12.93 -9.57 8.91
CA VAL A 202 13.69 -10.60 9.63
C VAL A 202 14.89 -10.98 8.76
N THR A 203 16.10 -10.63 9.20
CA THR A 203 17.34 -10.94 8.46
C THR A 203 17.96 -12.27 8.91
N SER A 204 17.59 -12.74 10.11
CA SER A 204 17.91 -14.07 10.62
C SER A 204 16.89 -14.47 11.70
N GLY A 205 16.50 -15.75 11.73
CA GLY A 205 15.61 -16.29 12.78
C GLY A 205 14.20 -16.70 12.32
N GLU A 206 13.82 -16.45 11.06
CA GLU A 206 12.46 -16.68 10.54
C GLU A 206 12.00 -18.14 10.65
N ASN A 207 12.92 -19.09 10.49
CA ASN A 207 12.68 -20.54 10.67
C ASN A 207 13.90 -21.21 11.32
N GLN A 208 14.38 -20.62 12.42
CA GLN A 208 15.60 -21.09 13.07
C GLN A 208 15.35 -22.30 13.96
N ASN A 209 16.11 -23.38 13.72
CA ASN A 209 16.22 -24.50 14.64
C ASN A 209 17.25 -24.17 15.74
N VAL A 210 16.81 -24.22 17.00
CA VAL A 210 17.70 -24.07 18.17
C VAL A 210 17.95 -25.46 18.74
N MET A 211 19.06 -26.07 18.34
CA MET A 211 19.45 -27.42 18.79
C MET A 211 20.10 -27.32 20.17
N LEU A 212 19.38 -27.74 21.21
CA LEU A 212 19.91 -27.91 22.56
C LEU A 212 20.82 -29.14 22.61
N ASP A 213 21.97 -29.02 23.27
CA ASP A 213 22.89 -30.14 23.45
C ASP A 213 22.29 -31.16 24.44
N PRO A 214 22.43 -32.48 24.20
CA PRO A 214 21.89 -33.49 25.11
C PRO A 214 22.42 -33.35 26.53
N ILE A 215 21.51 -33.38 27.51
CA ILE A 215 21.86 -33.38 28.94
C ILE A 215 21.66 -34.75 29.58
N LYS A 216 22.38 -34.99 30.66
CA LYS A 216 22.18 -36.17 31.53
C LYS A 216 21.10 -35.86 32.55
N ARG A 217 20.29 -36.86 32.91
CA ARG A 217 19.22 -36.73 33.93
C ARG A 217 19.71 -36.13 35.25
N VAL A 218 20.94 -36.41 35.68
CA VAL A 218 21.56 -35.88 36.91
C VAL A 218 21.72 -34.35 36.91
N GLN A 219 21.73 -33.71 35.74
CA GLN A 219 21.78 -32.25 35.63
C GLN A 219 20.42 -31.60 35.93
N LEU A 220 19.33 -32.37 35.94
CA LEU A 220 18.00 -31.94 36.35
C LEU A 220 17.84 -32.29 37.83
N THR A 221 18.09 -31.31 38.69
CA THR A 221 18.30 -31.52 40.13
C THR A 221 17.01 -31.43 40.94
N ALA A 222 16.10 -30.54 40.56
CA ALA A 222 14.85 -30.29 41.28
C ALA A 222 13.80 -29.64 40.37
N ARG A 223 12.55 -29.63 40.83
CA ARG A 223 11.47 -28.88 40.20
C ARG A 223 11.81 -27.39 40.09
N ASP A 224 11.37 -26.78 39.00
CA ASP A 224 11.58 -25.39 38.60
C ASP A 224 13.06 -25.00 38.44
N GLN A 225 13.92 -25.98 38.11
CA GLN A 225 15.33 -25.75 37.80
C GLN A 225 15.63 -25.94 36.31
N PRO A 226 16.46 -25.06 35.72
CA PRO A 226 16.93 -25.22 34.35
C PRO A 226 18.16 -26.13 34.25
N ALA A 227 18.40 -26.68 33.05
CA ALA A 227 19.66 -27.34 32.71
C ALA A 227 19.95 -27.18 31.21
N GLY A 228 21.23 -27.09 30.84
CA GLY A 228 21.69 -26.97 29.45
C GLY A 228 21.20 -25.69 28.77
N GLU A 229 22.09 -24.77 28.43
CA GLU A 229 21.72 -23.52 27.78
C GLU A 229 22.21 -23.48 26.33
N LYS A 230 21.39 -22.94 25.44
CA LYS A 230 21.78 -22.62 24.07
C LYS A 230 21.31 -21.23 23.68
N ASP A 231 22.26 -20.40 23.34
CA ASP A 231 22.01 -19.04 22.88
C ASP A 231 21.55 -19.03 21.41
N PHE A 232 20.58 -18.16 21.13
CA PHE A 232 20.13 -17.87 19.77
C PHE A 232 19.69 -16.40 19.66
N THR A 233 19.72 -15.85 18.45
CA THR A 233 19.42 -14.44 18.22
C THR A 233 18.50 -14.31 17.01
N ILE A 234 17.40 -13.57 17.18
CA ILE A 234 16.56 -13.13 16.07
C ILE A 234 17.06 -11.77 15.63
N LYS A 235 17.43 -11.62 14.36
CA LYS A 235 17.94 -10.37 13.80
C LYS A 235 16.89 -9.72 12.93
N LEU A 236 16.63 -8.45 13.22
CA LEU A 236 15.68 -7.63 12.49
C LEU A 236 16.40 -6.43 11.89
N LYS A 237 16.04 -6.05 10.67
CA LYS A 237 16.40 -4.77 10.07
C LYS A 237 15.15 -3.93 9.95
N CYS A 238 15.07 -2.88 10.74
CA CYS A 238 13.85 -2.11 10.93
C CYS A 238 14.01 -0.67 10.45
N SER A 239 12.98 -0.15 9.79
CA SER A 239 12.81 1.25 9.43
C SER A 239 11.76 1.86 10.35
N GLY A 240 12.12 2.96 11.01
CA GLY A 240 11.22 3.71 11.89
C GLY A 240 10.09 4.39 11.14
N GLY A 241 10.07 4.36 9.81
CA GLY A 241 9.12 5.14 9.03
C GLY A 241 9.16 6.60 9.47
N THR A 242 8.02 7.26 9.62
CA THR A 242 7.91 8.52 10.36
C THR A 242 6.56 8.58 11.06
N SER A 243 6.55 8.42 12.38
CA SER A 243 5.35 8.55 13.20
C SER A 243 5.05 10.01 13.50
N PHE A 244 3.77 10.34 13.75
CA PHE A 244 3.34 11.69 14.18
C PHE A 244 3.98 12.11 15.51
N THR A 245 4.32 11.13 16.35
CA THR A 245 5.03 11.33 17.63
C THR A 245 6.54 11.56 17.45
N GLY A 246 7.06 11.41 16.23
CA GLY A 246 8.50 11.45 15.95
C GLY A 246 9.23 10.13 16.17
N LYS A 247 8.54 9.11 16.68
CA LYS A 247 9.12 7.80 17.03
C LYS A 247 8.15 6.65 16.73
N THR A 248 8.71 5.54 16.28
CA THR A 248 8.00 4.27 16.12
C THR A 248 8.62 3.26 17.08
N ASN A 249 7.81 2.73 17.98
CA ASN A 249 8.12 1.60 18.82
C ASN A 249 7.85 0.31 18.05
N ILE A 250 8.77 -0.62 18.25
CA ILE A 250 8.71 -1.95 17.70
C ILE A 250 8.62 -2.87 18.90
N ASP A 251 7.56 -3.66 18.92
CA ASP A 251 7.34 -4.69 19.93
C ASP A 251 7.28 -6.06 19.25
N VAL A 252 7.69 -7.08 19.99
CA VAL A 252 7.61 -8.47 19.55
C VAL A 252 6.82 -9.27 20.58
N THR A 253 5.79 -9.99 20.12
CA THR A 253 5.02 -10.89 20.97
C THR A 253 5.42 -12.33 20.66
N PHE A 254 5.86 -13.06 21.68
CA PHE A 254 6.17 -14.49 21.56
C PHE A 254 4.96 -15.33 21.94
N SER A 255 4.73 -16.45 21.24
CA SER A 255 3.66 -17.41 21.51
C SER A 255 4.13 -18.85 21.29
N GLY A 256 3.41 -19.80 21.88
CA GLY A 256 3.72 -21.23 21.81
C GLY A 256 2.84 -22.04 22.78
N ILE A 257 2.93 -23.37 22.74
CA ILE A 257 2.21 -24.24 23.67
C ILE A 257 2.92 -24.22 25.02
N LYS A 258 2.29 -23.65 26.04
CA LYS A 258 2.87 -23.53 27.39
C LYS A 258 2.82 -24.87 28.13
N ALA A 259 3.85 -25.17 28.92
CA ALA A 259 3.84 -26.34 29.80
C ALA A 259 2.77 -26.19 30.89
N THR A 260 1.92 -27.20 31.06
CA THR A 260 0.91 -27.24 32.13
C THR A 260 1.53 -27.78 33.41
N GLY A 261 1.33 -27.10 34.54
CA GLY A 261 1.83 -27.56 35.86
C GLY A 261 3.00 -26.76 36.45
N THR A 262 3.42 -25.68 35.78
CA THR A 262 4.34 -24.67 36.35
C THR A 262 3.74 -23.28 36.27
N GLN A 263 4.08 -22.45 37.25
CA GLN A 263 3.79 -21.01 37.26
C GLN A 263 4.95 -20.19 36.69
N VAL A 264 6.05 -20.85 36.31
CA VAL A 264 7.22 -20.21 35.76
C VAL A 264 6.95 -19.82 34.31
N ASN A 265 7.18 -18.54 34.00
CA ASN A 265 7.01 -18.00 32.65
C ASN A 265 8.05 -18.58 31.68
N GLY A 266 7.76 -18.47 30.38
CA GLY A 266 8.69 -18.82 29.32
C GLY A 266 8.86 -20.31 29.06
N VAL A 267 8.14 -21.19 29.77
CA VAL A 267 8.25 -22.65 29.63
C VAL A 267 7.27 -23.18 28.58
N LEU A 268 7.81 -23.70 27.49
CA LEU A 268 7.10 -24.41 26.43
C LEU A 268 6.98 -25.91 26.77
N ALA A 269 5.83 -26.48 26.47
CA ALA A 269 5.56 -27.90 26.64
C ALA A 269 6.42 -28.74 25.69
N ASN A 270 6.81 -29.94 26.14
CA ASN A 270 7.38 -30.93 25.24
C ASN A 270 6.29 -31.46 24.29
N GLN A 271 6.50 -31.26 23.00
CA GLN A 271 5.62 -31.68 21.91
C GLN A 271 6.20 -32.87 21.12
N SER A 272 7.30 -33.50 21.59
CA SER A 272 7.82 -34.71 20.93
C SER A 272 6.77 -35.83 20.99
N THR A 273 6.65 -36.55 19.88
CA THR A 273 5.79 -37.73 19.75
C THR A 273 6.58 -39.04 19.82
N TYR A 274 7.92 -38.96 19.78
CA TYR A 274 8.79 -40.12 19.77
C TYR A 274 9.60 -40.20 21.06
N SER A 275 9.29 -41.19 21.91
CA SER A 275 9.91 -41.37 23.23
C SER A 275 10.02 -40.07 24.04
N PRO A 276 8.92 -39.34 24.28
CA PRO A 276 8.99 -38.01 24.89
C PRO A 276 9.47 -38.08 26.35
N ALA A 277 10.37 -37.17 26.70
CA ALA A 277 10.73 -36.94 28.09
C ALA A 277 9.52 -36.38 28.87
N LYS A 278 9.30 -36.87 30.09
CA LYS A 278 8.24 -36.39 31.00
C LYS A 278 8.79 -35.41 32.02
N GLY A 279 7.99 -34.42 32.40
CA GLY A 279 8.33 -33.42 33.41
C GLY A 279 9.37 -32.38 32.98
N ILE A 280 9.72 -32.35 31.69
CA ILE A 280 10.76 -31.47 31.12
C ILE A 280 10.16 -30.71 29.94
N GLY A 281 10.37 -29.40 29.91
CA GLY A 281 10.02 -28.52 28.81
C GLY A 281 11.23 -27.73 28.32
N VAL A 282 11.00 -26.78 27.41
CA VAL A 282 12.01 -25.81 26.98
C VAL A 282 11.63 -24.44 27.51
N GLN A 283 12.49 -23.84 28.33
CA GLN A 283 12.31 -22.46 28.75
C GLN A 283 13.09 -21.52 27.83
N VAL A 284 12.43 -20.44 27.40
CA VAL A 284 13.06 -19.33 26.69
C VAL A 284 13.18 -18.13 27.63
N ILE A 285 14.39 -17.59 27.72
CA ILE A 285 14.73 -16.43 28.55
C ILE A 285 15.47 -15.40 27.71
N GLN A 286 15.48 -14.16 28.17
CA GLN A 286 16.38 -13.13 27.65
C GLN A 286 17.83 -13.46 28.02
N ARG A 287 18.77 -13.26 27.10
CA ARG A 287 20.19 -13.57 27.35
C ARG A 287 20.79 -12.69 28.43
N LYS A 288 20.46 -11.39 28.41
CA LYS A 288 21.09 -10.36 29.24
C LYS A 288 20.74 -10.45 30.73
N ASP A 289 19.44 -10.46 31.05
CA ASP A 289 18.95 -10.44 32.43
C ASP A 289 18.45 -11.81 32.91
N LYS A 290 18.49 -12.82 32.02
CA LYS A 290 18.00 -14.18 32.28
C LYS A 290 16.52 -14.22 32.70
N SER A 291 15.76 -13.16 32.41
CA SER A 291 14.34 -13.08 32.71
C SER A 291 13.54 -13.96 31.75
N PRO A 292 12.51 -14.69 32.23
CA PRO A 292 11.72 -15.53 31.34
C PRO A 292 10.84 -14.73 30.38
N ILE A 293 10.69 -15.24 29.16
CA ILE A 293 9.79 -14.65 28.17
C ILE A 293 8.34 -14.82 28.62
N ASN A 294 7.56 -13.73 28.60
CA ASN A 294 6.15 -13.78 28.93
C ASN A 294 5.31 -14.00 27.66
N PHE A 295 5.04 -15.26 27.34
CA PHE A 295 4.28 -15.62 26.15
C PHE A 295 2.88 -14.98 26.12
N GLY A 296 2.57 -14.33 25.00
CA GLY A 296 1.32 -13.60 24.76
C GLY A 296 1.36 -12.14 25.22
N ARG A 297 2.50 -11.64 25.72
CA ARG A 297 2.68 -10.22 26.05
C ARG A 297 3.67 -9.55 25.11
N PRO A 298 3.43 -8.28 24.72
CA PRO A 298 4.39 -7.51 23.94
C PRO A 298 5.71 -7.32 24.69
N TYR A 299 6.82 -7.56 24.00
CA TYR A 299 8.17 -7.26 24.46
C TYR A 299 8.74 -6.11 23.62
N HIS A 300 9.07 -4.99 24.26
CA HIS A 300 9.61 -3.83 23.57
C HIS A 300 11.05 -4.07 23.13
N VAL A 301 11.31 -3.97 21.82
CA VAL A 301 12.64 -4.23 21.26
C VAL A 301 13.39 -2.96 20.88
N ALA A 302 12.70 -1.92 20.38
CA ALA A 302 13.33 -0.64 20.07
C ALA A 302 12.31 0.48 19.85
N SER A 303 12.76 1.72 20.05
CA SER A 303 12.17 2.92 19.46
C SER A 303 13.09 3.46 18.37
N LEU A 304 12.55 3.70 17.18
CA LEU A 304 13.27 4.32 16.06
C LEU A 304 12.73 5.73 15.82
N ASN A 305 13.62 6.69 15.56
CA ASN A 305 13.14 7.99 15.12
C ASN A 305 12.71 7.92 13.66
N ASN A 306 12.01 8.96 13.27
CA ASN A 306 11.61 9.19 11.89
C ASN A 306 12.81 9.13 10.95
N ASN A 307 12.72 8.28 9.92
CA ASN A 307 13.72 7.99 8.89
C ASN A 307 14.93 7.17 9.35
N ASP A 308 14.98 6.73 10.60
CA ASP A 308 16.03 5.84 11.05
C ASP A 308 15.84 4.45 10.48
N THR A 309 16.96 3.85 10.06
CA THR A 309 17.05 2.41 9.82
C THR A 309 18.02 1.82 10.84
N LYS A 310 17.63 0.73 11.49
CA LYS A 310 18.43 0.12 12.54
C LYS A 310 18.35 -1.40 12.47
N ASP A 311 19.50 -2.03 12.66
CA ASP A 311 19.59 -3.45 12.93
C ASP A 311 19.35 -3.70 14.43
N ILE A 312 18.44 -4.61 14.74
CA ILE A 312 17.99 -4.94 16.09
C ILE A 312 18.20 -6.44 16.30
N ASP A 313 18.95 -6.77 17.34
CA ASP A 313 19.22 -8.15 17.75
C ASP A 313 18.42 -8.47 19.01
N ILE A 314 17.52 -9.45 18.91
CA ILE A 314 16.79 -9.99 20.06
C ILE A 314 17.54 -11.22 20.55
N GLU A 315 18.33 -11.04 21.60
CA GLU A 315 19.22 -12.06 22.14
C GLU A 315 18.51 -12.91 23.20
N LEU A 316 18.31 -14.19 22.88
CA LEU A 316 17.60 -15.14 23.72
C LEU A 316 18.50 -16.34 24.07
N THR A 317 18.09 -17.05 25.12
CA THR A 317 18.67 -18.34 25.52
C THR A 317 17.52 -19.34 25.66
N ALA A 318 17.65 -20.50 25.01
CA ALA A 318 16.80 -21.65 25.26
C ALA A 318 17.49 -22.57 26.27
N ARG A 319 16.72 -23.22 27.15
CA ARG A 319 17.24 -24.20 28.10
C ARG A 319 16.23 -25.27 28.45
N TYR A 320 16.68 -26.47 28.83
CA TYR A 320 15.76 -27.45 29.42
C TYR A 320 15.26 -26.92 30.76
N PHE A 321 13.99 -27.21 31.08
CA PHE A 321 13.38 -26.78 32.32
C PHE A 321 12.57 -27.91 32.94
N GLN A 322 12.97 -28.35 34.13
CA GLN A 322 12.22 -29.35 34.89
C GLN A 322 11.04 -28.66 35.59
N TYR A 323 9.81 -29.02 35.24
CA TYR A 323 8.62 -28.42 35.84
C TYR A 323 7.78 -29.40 36.68
N GLU A 324 8.11 -30.69 36.66
CA GLU A 324 7.53 -31.73 37.54
C GLU A 324 8.59 -32.31 38.49
N ASP A 325 8.14 -32.90 39.61
CA ASP A 325 9.04 -33.50 40.61
C ASP A 325 9.76 -34.76 40.08
N ARG A 326 9.14 -35.47 39.13
CA ARG A 326 9.69 -36.68 38.52
C ARG A 326 9.90 -36.46 37.03
N THR A 327 11.08 -36.83 36.55
CA THR A 327 11.44 -36.73 35.13
C THR A 327 11.79 -38.10 34.55
N THR A 328 11.52 -38.29 33.27
CA THR A 328 11.97 -39.48 32.53
C THR A 328 12.88 -39.07 31.37
N PRO A 329 13.90 -39.87 31.02
CA PRO A 329 14.65 -39.67 29.78
C PRO A 329 13.72 -39.74 28.57
N GLY A 330 14.09 -39.01 27.51
CA GLY A 330 13.35 -39.00 26.26
C GLY A 330 13.70 -37.76 25.42
N GLU A 331 13.05 -37.66 24.26
CA GLU A 331 13.19 -36.50 23.38
C GLU A 331 12.41 -35.30 23.91
N VAL A 332 12.92 -34.11 23.61
CA VAL A 332 12.27 -32.84 23.91
C VAL A 332 12.21 -32.03 22.63
N TYR A 333 11.01 -31.63 22.24
CA TYR A 333 10.75 -30.74 21.12
C TYR A 333 9.76 -29.67 21.54
N ALA A 334 9.98 -28.43 21.14
CA ALA A 334 9.08 -27.32 21.43
C ALA A 334 9.10 -26.32 20.28
N GLN A 335 7.95 -25.70 20.02
CA GLN A 335 7.81 -24.67 19.00
C GLN A 335 7.42 -23.31 19.62
N MET A 336 8.08 -22.26 19.12
CA MET A 336 7.79 -20.87 19.45
C MET A 336 7.51 -20.09 18.17
N ARG A 337 6.55 -19.19 18.21
CA ARG A 337 6.25 -18.20 17.17
C ARG A 337 6.49 -16.81 17.74
N PHE A 338 6.90 -15.87 16.89
CA PHE A 338 6.97 -14.46 17.23
C PHE A 338 6.23 -13.63 16.20
N ASP A 339 5.58 -12.56 16.65
CA ASP A 339 4.85 -11.61 15.82
C ASP A 339 5.37 -10.20 16.12
N ILE A 340 5.69 -9.43 15.07
CA ILE A 340 6.21 -8.06 15.20
C ILE A 340 5.07 -7.07 15.04
N THR A 341 4.98 -6.11 15.96
CA THR A 341 4.01 -5.01 15.92
C THR A 341 4.71 -3.67 15.92
N TYR A 342 4.12 -2.71 15.21
CA TYR A 342 4.57 -1.32 15.10
C TYR A 342 3.47 -0.43 15.66
N ASP A 343 3.84 0.59 16.42
CA ASP A 343 2.91 1.62 16.89
C ASP A 343 2.99 2.94 16.09
#